data_AF-A0A7J6QYN4-F1
#
_entry.id   AF-A0A7J6QYN4-F1
#
_cell.length_a   1.000
_cell.length_b   1.000
_cell.length_c   1.000
_cell.angle_alpha   90.00
_cell.angle_beta   90.00
_cell.angle_gamma   90.00
#
_symmetry.space_group_name_H-M   'P 1'
#
loop_
_entity.id
_entity.type
_entity.pdbx_description
1 polymer ?
#
loop_
_entity_poly.entity_id
_entity_poly.type
_entity_poly.pdbx_seq_one_letter_code
_entity_poly.pdbx_strand_id
1 'polypeptide(L)'
;QDIRNGSEEGKSKPSLTSFDTVLVSNTAYIFFGLPFLCLDVKSSLQDLIALSLHLDYLVQVIVTAMLAILFNVAVVLQITYTSTVTYSIVSALRGGVQMLICAYLFGESLTTGKILGVSCVVSGTLVYTYSTHHQLLHGKKH
;
A
#
# COMPACT_ATOMS: atom_id res chain seq x y z
N GLN A 1 -9.21 21.00 -28.78
CA GLN A 1 -9.32 19.53 -28.81
C GLN A 1 -8.67 19.01 -27.55
N ASP A 2 -9.30 19.08 -26.38
CA ASP A 2 -10.60 18.51 -26.03
C ASP A 2 -10.60 16.97 -26.16
N ILE A 3 -9.90 16.32 -25.20
CA ILE A 3 -10.17 14.97 -24.71
C ILE A 3 -10.28 15.09 -23.18
N ARG A 4 -11.19 15.96 -22.72
CA ARG A 4 -11.60 16.01 -21.32
C ARG A 4 -13.12 16.05 -21.27
N ASN A 5 -13.73 15.07 -21.90
CA ASN A 5 -15.15 14.80 -21.79
C ASN A 5 -15.38 13.28 -21.79
N GLY A 6 -16.08 12.81 -20.75
CA GLY A 6 -16.77 11.54 -20.79
C GLY A 6 -16.65 10.68 -19.54
N SER A 7 -17.42 11.04 -18.51
CA SER A 7 -18.13 10.12 -17.59
C SER A 7 -17.26 9.14 -16.77
N GLU A 8 -17.19 9.25 -15.45
CA GLU A 8 -18.38 8.98 -14.62
C GLU A 8 -18.65 10.05 -13.57
N GLU A 9 -19.87 10.57 -13.66
CA GLU A 9 -20.80 10.75 -12.54
C GLU A 9 -20.26 11.36 -11.24
N GLY A 10 -20.57 12.64 -11.01
CA GLY A 10 -21.93 13.02 -10.57
C GLY A 10 -22.63 12.19 -9.49
N LYS A 11 -21.99 11.24 -8.81
CA LYS A 11 -22.49 10.74 -7.54
C LYS A 11 -21.93 11.63 -6.46
N SER A 12 -22.84 12.30 -5.76
CA SER A 12 -22.64 12.74 -4.39
C SER A 12 -21.93 11.61 -3.65
N LYS A 13 -20.60 11.64 -3.59
CA LYS A 13 -19.86 10.76 -2.71
C LYS A 13 -20.36 11.21 -1.35
N PRO A 14 -21.00 10.33 -0.54
CA PRO A 14 -21.22 10.69 0.85
C PRO A 14 -19.86 11.18 1.35
N SER A 15 -19.82 12.29 2.08
CA SER A 15 -18.62 12.76 2.75
C SER A 15 -18.29 11.71 3.82
N LEU A 16 -17.86 10.54 3.37
CA LEU A 16 -17.41 9.43 4.17
C LEU A 16 -16.11 9.97 4.70
N THR A 17 -16.16 10.37 5.97
CA THR A 17 -15.01 10.98 6.64
C THR A 17 -13.86 10.01 6.46
N SER A 18 -12.64 10.48 6.24
CA SER A 18 -11.49 9.57 5.98
C SER A 18 -11.37 8.45 7.02
N PHE A 19 -11.84 8.70 8.25
CA PHE A 19 -12.01 7.73 9.32
C PHE A 19 -13.00 6.60 9.02
N ASP A 20 -14.18 6.89 8.47
CA ASP A 20 -15.20 5.89 8.12
C ASP A 20 -14.64 4.89 7.10
N THR A 21 -13.87 5.38 6.13
CA THR A 21 -13.23 4.52 5.11
C THR A 21 -12.18 3.60 5.72
N VAL A 22 -11.36 4.11 6.66
CA VAL A 22 -10.38 3.31 7.39
C VAL A 22 -11.07 2.26 8.27
N LEU A 23 -12.14 2.65 8.96
CA LEU A 23 -12.86 1.78 9.89
C LEU A 23 -13.58 0.65 9.14
N VAL A 24 -14.23 0.96 8.01
CA VAL A 24 -14.83 -0.04 7.12
C VAL A 24 -13.76 -0.96 6.53
N SER A 25 -12.63 -0.41 6.06
CA SER A 25 -11.54 -1.20 5.50
C SER A 25 -10.95 -2.17 6.52
N ASN A 26 -10.63 -1.71 7.73
CA ASN A 26 -10.11 -2.55 8.80
C ASN A 26 -11.13 -3.61 9.25
N THR A 27 -12.41 -3.25 9.34
CA THR A 27 -13.48 -4.20 9.69
C THR A 27 -13.64 -5.27 8.60
N ALA A 28 -13.56 -4.90 7.33
CA ALA A 28 -13.60 -5.84 6.22
C ALA A 28 -12.39 -6.79 6.22
N TYR A 29 -11.19 -6.30 6.54
CA TYR A 29 -10.00 -7.14 6.69
C TYR A 29 -10.16 -8.16 7.82
N ILE A 30 -10.76 -7.78 8.94
CA ILE A 30 -11.04 -8.72 10.03
C ILE A 30 -12.08 -9.74 9.56
N PHE A 31 -13.19 -9.30 8.96
CA PHE A 31 -14.27 -10.21 8.57
C PHE A 31 -13.85 -11.23 7.50
N PHE A 32 -13.08 -10.81 6.48
CA PHE A 32 -12.60 -11.69 5.41
C PHE A 32 -11.28 -12.39 5.76
N GLY A 33 -10.41 -11.78 6.55
CA GLY A 33 -9.11 -12.33 6.92
C GLY A 33 -9.18 -13.36 8.06
N LEU A 34 -10.09 -13.19 9.03
CA LEU A 34 -10.24 -14.10 10.18
C LEU A 34 -10.55 -15.56 9.78
N PRO A 35 -11.45 -15.87 8.83
CA PRO A 35 -11.65 -17.26 8.41
C PRO A 35 -10.41 -17.83 7.72
N PHE A 36 -9.66 -17.03 6.96
CA PHE A 36 -8.42 -17.47 6.31
C PHE A 36 -7.31 -17.75 7.33
N LEU A 37 -7.21 -16.89 8.35
CA LEU A 37 -6.30 -17.08 9.48
C LEU A 37 -6.64 -18.35 10.26
N CYS A 38 -7.94 -18.60 10.52
CA CYS A 38 -8.40 -19.79 11.25
C CYS A 38 -8.09 -21.11 10.51
N LEU A 39 -8.07 -21.09 9.16
CA LEU A 39 -7.72 -22.26 8.35
C LEU A 39 -6.21 -22.55 8.34
N ASP A 40 -5.37 -21.52 8.45
CA ASP A 40 -3.90 -21.63 8.45
C ASP A 40 -3.33 -21.98 9.84
N VAL A 41 -4.09 -21.74 10.91
CA VAL A 41 -3.68 -21.88 12.32
C VAL A 41 -3.45 -23.33 12.80
N LYS A 42 -3.85 -24.35 12.03
CA LYS A 42 -3.69 -25.76 12.45
C LYS A 42 -2.23 -26.19 12.70
N SER A 43 -1.25 -25.53 12.08
CA SER A 43 0.19 -25.77 12.27
C SER A 43 0.89 -24.74 13.16
N SER A 44 0.29 -23.56 13.37
CA SER A 44 0.97 -22.39 13.99
C SER A 44 0.59 -22.14 15.46
N LEU A 45 -0.42 -22.83 15.99
CA LEU A 45 -0.87 -22.68 17.38
C LEU A 45 0.20 -23.06 18.42
N GLN A 46 1.10 -23.99 18.09
CA GLN A 46 2.23 -24.36 18.97
C GLN A 46 3.30 -23.26 19.03
N ASP A 47 3.58 -22.58 17.91
CA ASP A 47 4.52 -21.44 17.89
C ASP A 47 3.93 -20.22 18.59
N LEU A 48 2.62 -19.97 18.43
CA LEU A 48 1.94 -18.83 19.04
C LEU A 48 1.94 -18.89 20.58
N ILE A 49 1.77 -20.09 21.15
CA ILE A 49 1.79 -20.31 22.61
C ILE A 49 3.21 -20.27 23.16
N ALA A 50 4.20 -20.81 22.43
CA ALA A 50 5.61 -20.75 22.83
C ALA A 50 6.19 -19.32 22.78
N LEU A 51 5.67 -18.48 21.88
CA LEU A 51 6.16 -17.11 21.63
C LEU A 51 5.44 -16.03 22.46
N SER A 52 4.21 -16.27 22.91
CA SER A 52 3.38 -15.33 23.71
C SER A 52 3.99 -14.96 25.08
N LEU A 53 4.98 -15.72 25.56
CA LEU A 53 5.58 -15.51 26.88
C LEU A 53 6.67 -14.43 26.92
N HIS A 54 7.14 -13.94 25.76
CA HIS A 54 8.14 -12.86 25.70
C HIS A 54 7.47 -11.49 25.55
N LEU A 55 7.65 -10.65 26.57
CA LEU A 55 7.15 -9.27 26.61
C LEU A 55 7.65 -8.46 25.40
N ASP A 56 8.86 -8.74 24.92
CA ASP A 56 9.44 -8.11 23.72
C ASP A 56 8.62 -8.38 22.46
N TYR A 57 8.08 -9.60 22.30
CA TYR A 57 7.25 -9.94 21.16
C TYR A 57 5.91 -9.20 21.21
N LEU A 58 5.30 -9.12 22.40
CA LEU A 58 4.04 -8.39 22.59
C LEU A 58 4.22 -6.89 22.27
N VAL A 59 5.33 -6.30 22.71
CA VAL A 59 5.69 -4.92 22.36
C VAL A 59 5.89 -4.76 20.85
N GLN A 60 6.60 -5.67 20.18
CA GLN A 60 6.80 -5.65 18.73
C GLN A 60 5.48 -5.74 17.96
N VAL A 61 4.56 -6.63 18.38
CA VAL A 61 3.24 -6.78 17.76
C VAL A 61 2.41 -5.51 17.93
N ILE A 62 2.38 -4.91 19.12
CA ILE A 62 1.65 -3.67 19.36
C ILE A 62 2.22 -2.51 18.53
N VAL A 63 3.54 -2.35 18.50
CA VAL A 63 4.20 -1.30 17.71
C VAL A 63 3.92 -1.48 16.22
N THR A 64 4.02 -2.71 15.72
CA THR A 64 3.73 -3.02 14.32
C THR A 64 2.26 -2.77 13.98
N ALA A 65 1.34 -3.16 14.86
CA ALA A 65 -0.09 -2.92 14.69
C ALA A 65 -0.43 -1.41 14.69
N MET A 66 0.19 -0.62 15.56
CA MET A 66 0.03 0.84 15.58
C MET A 66 0.52 1.49 14.28
N LEU A 67 1.70 1.08 13.79
CA LEU A 67 2.24 1.56 12.52
C LEU A 67 1.35 1.15 11.34
N ALA A 68 0.81 -0.07 11.35
CA ALA A 68 -0.11 -0.54 10.32
C ALA A 68 -1.40 0.29 10.25
N ILE A 69 -1.97 0.66 11.40
CA ILE A 69 -3.15 1.54 11.46
C ILE A 69 -2.82 2.92 10.91
N LEU A 70 -1.71 3.53 11.35
CA LEU A 70 -1.28 4.85 10.87
C LEU A 70 -1.06 4.86 9.36
N PHE A 71 -0.44 3.79 8.86
CA PHE A 71 -0.19 3.61 7.46
C PHE A 71 -1.47 3.44 6.63
N ASN A 72 -2.48 2.75 7.16
CA ASN A 72 -3.77 2.66 6.49
C ASN A 72 -4.43 4.05 6.38
N VAL A 73 -4.39 4.85 7.45
CA VAL A 73 -4.87 6.25 7.41
C VAL A 73 -4.14 7.05 6.34
N ALA A 74 -2.81 6.94 6.27
CA ALA A 74 -2.00 7.63 5.25
C ALA A 74 -2.36 7.19 3.83
N VAL A 75 -2.60 5.90 3.60
CA VAL A 75 -3.01 5.36 2.30
C VAL A 75 -4.39 5.89 1.90
N VAL A 76 -5.36 5.90 2.81
CA VAL A 76 -6.72 6.41 2.54
C VAL A 76 -6.67 7.91 2.22
N LEU A 77 -5.87 8.69 2.95
CA LEU A 77 -5.60 10.09 2.62
C LEU A 77 -5.01 10.22 1.22
N GLN A 78 -4.01 9.40 0.88
CA GLN A 78 -3.40 9.45 -0.45
C GLN A 78 -4.38 9.10 -1.57
N ILE A 79 -5.25 8.11 -1.39
CA ILE A 79 -6.32 7.76 -2.34
C ILE A 79 -7.30 8.93 -2.52
N THR A 80 -7.57 9.67 -1.43
CA THR A 80 -8.53 10.79 -1.45
C THR A 80 -8.00 11.99 -2.24
N TYR A 81 -6.68 12.23 -2.23
CA TYR A 81 -6.05 13.40 -2.84
C TYR A 81 -5.28 13.13 -4.15
N THR A 82 -5.24 11.88 -4.65
CA THR A 82 -4.51 11.53 -5.88
C THR A 82 -5.41 10.88 -6.94
N SER A 83 -4.97 10.92 -8.20
CA SER A 83 -5.66 10.20 -9.27
C SER A 83 -5.47 8.68 -9.13
N THR A 84 -6.45 7.90 -9.55
CA THR A 84 -6.41 6.41 -9.50
C THR A 84 -5.14 5.83 -10.13
N VAL A 85 -4.67 6.44 -11.22
CA VAL A 85 -3.43 6.04 -11.91
C VAL A 85 -2.21 6.29 -11.03
N THR A 86 -2.13 7.47 -10.41
CA THR A 86 -1.00 7.84 -9.53
C THR A 86 -0.96 6.94 -8.30
N TYR A 87 -2.12 6.67 -7.68
CA TYR A 87 -2.21 5.74 -6.55
C TYR A 87 -1.68 4.34 -6.91
N SER A 88 -2.06 3.80 -8.07
CA SER A 88 -1.61 2.48 -8.52
C SER A 88 -0.09 2.43 -8.75
N ILE A 89 0.49 3.44 -9.40
CA ILE A 89 1.93 3.52 -9.65
C ILE A 89 2.71 3.64 -8.32
N VAL A 90 2.26 4.50 -7.41
CA VAL A 90 2.90 4.67 -6.09
C VAL A 90 2.80 3.40 -5.26
N SER A 91 1.69 2.66 -5.34
CA SER A 91 1.52 1.36 -4.69
C SER A 91 2.53 0.33 -5.22
N ALA A 92 2.69 0.24 -6.54
CA ALA A 92 3.69 -0.63 -7.16
C ALA A 92 5.12 -0.26 -6.75
N LEU A 93 5.45 1.04 -6.75
CA LEU A 93 6.75 1.53 -6.30
C LEU A 93 7.01 1.15 -4.83
N ARG A 94 6.00 1.30 -3.96
CA ARG A 94 6.14 0.97 -2.54
C ARG A 94 6.49 -0.51 -2.33
N GLY A 95 5.87 -1.41 -3.09
CA GLY A 95 6.20 -2.83 -3.07
C GLY A 95 7.64 -3.11 -3.52
N GLY A 96 8.08 -2.43 -4.59
CA GLY A 96 9.47 -2.56 -5.09
C GLY A 96 10.51 -2.06 -4.09
N VAL A 97 10.27 -0.91 -3.47
CA VAL A 97 11.17 -0.34 -2.44
C VAL A 97 11.19 -1.23 -1.19
N GLN A 98 10.03 -1.69 -0.72
CA GLN A 98 9.93 -2.61 0.42
C GLN A 98 10.75 -3.88 0.17
N MET A 99 10.71 -4.41 -1.05
CA MET A 99 11.47 -5.59 -1.43
C MET A 99 12.99 -5.36 -1.37
N LEU A 100 13.49 -4.20 -1.84
CA LEU A 100 14.90 -3.86 -1.77
C LEU A 100 15.37 -3.72 -0.32
N ILE A 101 14.56 -3.06 0.52
CA ILE A 101 14.86 -2.89 1.94
C ILE A 101 14.92 -4.27 2.63
N CYS A 102 13.97 -5.16 2.33
CA CYS A 102 13.98 -6.53 2.86
C CYS A 102 15.25 -7.27 2.45
N ALA A 103 15.60 -7.27 1.17
CA ALA A 103 16.80 -7.95 0.69
C ALA A 103 18.08 -7.42 1.34
N TYR A 104 18.16 -6.10 1.55
CA TYR A 104 19.29 -5.48 2.22
C TYR A 104 19.38 -5.85 3.70
N LEU A 105 18.25 -5.84 4.43
CA LEU A 105 18.22 -6.14 5.87
C LEU A 105 18.42 -7.63 6.18
N PHE A 106 17.84 -8.52 5.37
CA PHE A 106 17.91 -9.97 5.60
C PHE A 106 19.10 -10.63 4.88
N GLY A 107 19.85 -9.88 4.07
CA GLY A 107 20.99 -10.41 3.30
C GLY A 107 20.58 -11.50 2.29
N GLU A 108 19.30 -11.53 1.90
CA GLU A 108 18.76 -12.57 1.04
C GLU A 108 19.22 -12.34 -0.42
N SER A 109 19.68 -13.41 -1.07
CA SER A 109 20.06 -13.35 -2.49
C SER A 109 18.81 -13.19 -3.37
N LEU A 110 18.58 -11.95 -3.81
CA LEU A 110 17.54 -11.64 -4.80
C LEU A 110 17.84 -12.34 -6.12
N THR A 111 16.93 -13.19 -6.58
CA THR A 111 16.99 -13.77 -7.93
C THR A 111 17.02 -12.66 -8.98
N THR A 112 17.76 -12.85 -10.08
CA THR A 112 17.91 -11.87 -11.16
C THR A 112 16.56 -11.30 -11.66
N GLY A 113 15.52 -12.13 -11.72
CA GLY A 113 14.17 -11.69 -12.12
C GLY A 113 13.53 -10.68 -11.15
N LYS A 114 13.78 -10.81 -9.84
CA LYS A 114 13.28 -9.89 -8.82
C LYS A 114 13.96 -8.52 -8.94
N ILE A 115 15.27 -8.51 -9.17
CA ILE A 115 16.06 -7.29 -9.37
C ILE A 115 15.59 -6.55 -10.63
N LEU A 116 15.41 -7.28 -11.75
CA LEU A 116 14.90 -6.70 -12.99
C LEU A 116 13.49 -6.14 -12.82
N GLY A 117 12.60 -6.86 -12.12
CA GLY A 117 11.26 -6.39 -11.81
C GLY A 117 11.26 -5.07 -11.05
N VAL A 118 12.05 -4.98 -9.97
CA VAL A 118 12.16 -3.73 -9.19
C VAL A 118 12.79 -2.61 -10.02
N SER A 119 13.86 -2.90 -10.78
CA SER A 119 14.49 -1.92 -11.65
C SER A 119 13.51 -1.37 -12.68
N CYS A 120 12.65 -2.21 -13.24
CA CYS A 120 11.60 -1.81 -14.19
C CYS A 120 10.56 -0.91 -13.51
N VAL A 121 10.07 -1.27 -12.32
CA VAL A 121 9.09 -0.46 -11.57
C VAL A 121 9.65 0.93 -11.21
N VAL A 122 10.90 0.99 -10.73
CA VAL A 122 11.56 2.26 -10.41
C VAL A 122 11.75 3.11 -11.66
N SER A 123 12.23 2.51 -12.75
CA SER A 123 12.44 3.21 -14.02
C SER A 123 11.12 3.73 -14.60
N GLY A 124 10.06 2.92 -14.61
CA GLY A 124 8.74 3.31 -15.06
C GLY A 124 8.14 4.46 -14.24
N THR A 125 8.38 4.45 -12.92
CA THR A 125 7.91 5.53 -12.05
C THR A 125 8.65 6.83 -12.32
N LEU A 126 9.97 6.80 -12.54
CA LEU A 126 10.76 7.99 -12.91
C LEU A 126 10.29 8.60 -14.23
N VAL A 127 10.06 7.77 -15.26
CA VAL A 127 9.55 8.22 -16.56
C VAL A 127 8.16 8.85 -16.43
N TYR A 128 7.26 8.22 -15.66
CA TYR A 128 5.93 8.76 -15.41
C TYR A 128 5.98 10.12 -14.70
N THR A 129 6.78 10.25 -13.64
CA THR A 129 6.94 11.51 -12.92
C THR A 129 7.52 12.60 -13.82
N TYR A 130 8.51 12.28 -14.66
CA TYR A 130 9.09 13.23 -15.60
C TYR A 130 8.04 13.72 -16.63
N SER A 131 7.29 12.79 -17.24
CA SER A 131 6.27 13.14 -18.23
C SER A 131 5.16 14.01 -17.62
N THR A 132 4.68 13.65 -16.44
CA THR A 132 3.67 14.41 -15.69
C THR A 132 4.19 15.80 -15.31
N HIS A 133 5.43 15.89 -14.82
CA HIS A 133 6.06 17.15 -14.49
C HIS A 133 6.22 18.06 -15.72
N HIS A 134 6.60 17.50 -16.87
CA HIS A 134 6.70 18.22 -18.12
C HIS A 134 5.32 18.73 -18.62
N GLN A 135 4.27 17.93 -18.49
CA GLN A 135 2.88 18.31 -18.82
C GLN A 135 2.38 19.47 -17.95
N LEU A 136 2.71 19.46 -16.65
CA LEU A 136 2.33 20.54 -15.72
C LEU A 136 3.05 21.86 -16.04
N LEU A 137 4.29 21.80 -16.54
CA LEU A 137 5.05 22.99 -16.94
C LEU A 137 4.55 23.59 -18.27
N HIS A 138 4.18 22.75 -19.24
CA HIS A 138 3.67 23.22 -20.54
C HIS A 138 2.18 23.59 -20.53
N GLY A 139 1.38 23.01 -19.64
CA GLY A 139 -0.05 23.31 -19.50
C GLY A 139 -0.36 24.65 -18.82
N LYS A 140 0.64 25.33 -18.24
CA LYS A 140 0.48 26.63 -17.55
C LYS A 140 0.64 27.86 -18.46
N LYS A 141 0.69 27.66 -19.79
CA LYS A 141 0.97 28.72 -20.78
C LYS A 141 -0.24 29.29 -21.54
N HIS A 142 -1.47 28.99 -21.13
CA HIS A 142 -2.67 29.61 -21.70
C HIS A 142 -3.67 30.01 -20.63
#